data_AF-A0A950DR90-F1
#
_entry.id   AF-A0A950DR90-F1
#
_cell.length_a   1.000
_cell.length_b   1.000
_cell.length_c   1.000
_cell.angle_alpha   90.00
_cell.angle_beta   90.00
_cell.angle_gamma   90.00
#
_symmetry.space_group_name_H-M   'P 1'
#
loop_
_entity.id
_entity.type
_entity.pdbx_description
1 polymer ?
#
loop_
_entity_poly.entity_id
_entity_poly.type
_entity_poly.pdbx_seq_one_letter_code
_entity_poly.pdbx_strand_id
1 'polypeptide(L)'
;PLLSEPAPDDPEAALTEIVRGWLESTGPQTAATLARTFAVSEDAVISSLLRLEHEGQVLRGHFSSAPTSPANGESEPLQSFEWANRRVLARIHRLTLGRLRREIEPVSTTDYLEFVRRWQHVALGTQLHGVDGTLQVIKQLQGLEYPAQAWEQDVLPTRVTRYRSEWLDKLCASGEVMWGRLSPHPAFDDAEQPRRRRVRPSRVAPVSLFLRETADWLVPRRHDNENALSGRAQAVRGALGARGASFFLELVQATGLLASEVEDALWELVAAGLVTADGFDNLRSLIDPKRRLALGRRNAARPRNAAGRWALLATRSQPADVEAFARQLLLRWGVLSRDVVRRENVAPAWRDLLVCLRRLEAQGEIRGGRFVASHVGEQYALPEAIDLLRAVRRASASSRSSEDDGARSAEPAGASDTSSLQRRAG
;
A
#
# COMPACT_ATOMS: atom_id res chain seq x y z
N PRO A 1 -24.50 -26.55 -27.85
CA PRO A 1 -24.03 -27.94 -28.13
C PRO A 1 -24.48 -28.88 -27.00
N LEU A 2 -25.76 -29.28 -26.99
CA LEU A 2 -26.34 -30.22 -26.01
C LEU A 2 -27.59 -30.96 -26.58
N LEU A 3 -27.77 -31.01 -27.91
CA LEU A 3 -28.94 -31.66 -28.53
C LEU A 3 -28.63 -33.07 -29.08
N SER A 4 -27.49 -33.65 -28.71
CA SER A 4 -26.98 -34.90 -29.29
C SER A 4 -26.72 -36.01 -28.27
N GLU A 5 -27.01 -35.77 -26.99
CA GLU A 5 -26.94 -36.81 -25.96
C GLU A 5 -28.33 -37.44 -25.75
N PRO A 6 -28.42 -38.77 -25.59
CA PRO A 6 -29.68 -39.44 -25.32
C PRO A 6 -30.28 -38.90 -24.02
N ALA A 7 -31.59 -38.63 -24.03
CA ALA A 7 -32.29 -38.20 -22.82
C ALA A 7 -32.10 -39.27 -21.73
N PRO A 8 -31.72 -38.90 -20.50
CA PRO A 8 -31.55 -39.87 -19.43
C PRO A 8 -32.87 -40.58 -19.11
N ASP A 9 -32.83 -41.90 -19.00
CA ASP A 9 -34.01 -42.74 -18.71
C ASP A 9 -34.50 -42.59 -17.25
N ASP A 10 -33.66 -42.06 -16.36
CA ASP A 10 -33.98 -41.82 -14.95
C ASP A 10 -34.60 -40.41 -14.78
N PRO A 11 -35.82 -40.29 -14.21
CA PRO A 11 -36.46 -39.00 -13.97
C PRO A 11 -35.64 -38.04 -13.11
N GLU A 12 -34.81 -38.54 -12.18
CA GLU A 12 -33.93 -37.69 -11.37
C GLU A 12 -32.76 -37.11 -12.17
N ALA A 13 -32.18 -37.91 -13.06
CA ALA A 13 -31.13 -37.46 -13.97
C ALA A 13 -31.70 -36.46 -15.00
N ALA A 14 -32.92 -36.69 -15.50
CA ALA A 14 -33.61 -35.76 -16.38
C ALA A 14 -33.86 -34.40 -15.70
N LEU A 15 -34.32 -34.40 -14.44
CA LEU A 15 -34.50 -33.17 -13.68
C LEU A 15 -33.18 -32.42 -13.48
N THR A 16 -32.09 -33.16 -13.25
CA THR A 16 -30.75 -32.58 -13.07
C THR A 16 -30.26 -31.86 -14.34
N GLU A 17 -30.48 -32.44 -15.53
CA GLU A 17 -30.17 -31.77 -16.81
C GLU A 17 -31.05 -30.54 -17.06
N ILE A 18 -32.34 -30.60 -16.73
CA ILE A 18 -33.26 -29.47 -16.88
C ILE A 18 -32.81 -28.31 -15.99
N VAL A 19 -32.51 -28.58 -14.71
CA VAL A 19 -32.02 -27.58 -13.76
C VAL A 19 -30.68 -27.00 -14.24
N ARG A 20 -29.77 -27.84 -14.75
CA ARG A 20 -28.50 -27.40 -15.34
C ARG A 20 -28.72 -26.42 -16.49
N GLY A 21 -29.46 -26.82 -17.51
CA GLY A 21 -29.72 -25.99 -18.68
C GLY A 21 -30.44 -24.67 -18.35
N TRP A 22 -31.34 -24.69 -17.36
CA TRP A 22 -32.02 -23.49 -16.89
C TRP A 22 -31.06 -22.51 -16.19
N LEU A 23 -30.21 -23.01 -15.28
CA LEU A 23 -29.23 -22.18 -14.58
C LEU A 23 -28.11 -21.65 -15.49
N GLU A 24 -27.86 -22.27 -16.64
CA GLU A 24 -26.94 -21.73 -17.66
C GLU A 24 -27.45 -20.45 -18.35
N SER A 25 -28.76 -20.20 -18.27
CA SER A 25 -29.41 -19.05 -18.93
C SER A 25 -30.05 -18.06 -17.96
N THR A 26 -30.00 -18.32 -16.65
CA THR A 26 -30.66 -17.52 -15.61
C THR A 26 -29.69 -17.05 -14.53
N GLY A 27 -30.06 -15.97 -13.82
CA GLY A 27 -29.30 -15.47 -12.66
C GLY A 27 -29.49 -16.36 -11.41
N PRO A 28 -29.04 -15.90 -10.23
CA PRO A 28 -29.32 -16.58 -8.96
C PRO A 28 -30.82 -16.87 -8.76
N GLN A 29 -31.16 -18.09 -8.34
CA GLN A 29 -32.54 -18.54 -8.10
C GLN A 29 -32.64 -19.35 -6.79
N THR A 30 -33.77 -19.28 -6.11
CA THR A 30 -34.05 -20.15 -4.95
C THR A 30 -34.62 -21.49 -5.38
N ALA A 31 -34.44 -22.54 -4.56
CA ALA A 31 -35.00 -23.87 -4.81
C ALA A 31 -36.53 -23.82 -4.98
N ALA A 32 -37.23 -23.07 -4.11
CA ALA A 32 -38.66 -22.82 -4.20
C ALA A 32 -39.11 -22.18 -5.54
N THR A 33 -38.29 -21.33 -6.15
CA THR A 33 -38.62 -20.72 -7.44
C THR A 33 -38.47 -21.72 -8.58
N LEU A 34 -37.42 -22.53 -8.56
CA LEU A 34 -37.21 -23.61 -9.55
C LEU A 34 -38.28 -24.70 -9.43
N ALA A 35 -38.63 -25.12 -8.22
CA ALA A 35 -39.68 -26.11 -7.95
C ALA A 35 -41.04 -25.67 -8.52
N ARG A 36 -41.43 -24.40 -8.29
CA ARG A 36 -42.64 -23.82 -8.89
C ARG A 36 -42.58 -23.74 -10.41
N THR A 37 -41.41 -23.42 -10.96
CA THR A 37 -41.23 -23.25 -12.42
C THR A 37 -41.34 -24.60 -13.15
N PHE A 38 -40.77 -25.66 -12.59
CA PHE A 38 -40.81 -27.00 -13.20
C PHE A 38 -41.98 -27.86 -12.73
N ALA A 39 -42.83 -27.35 -11.82
CA ALA A 39 -43.95 -28.06 -11.22
C ALA A 39 -43.55 -29.41 -10.57
N VAL A 40 -42.42 -29.43 -9.85
CA VAL A 40 -41.89 -30.58 -9.12
C VAL A 40 -41.74 -30.27 -7.63
N SER A 41 -41.48 -31.29 -6.80
CA SER A 41 -41.21 -31.09 -5.38
C SER A 41 -39.89 -30.33 -5.16
N GLU A 42 -39.84 -29.51 -4.11
CA GLU A 42 -38.65 -28.76 -3.75
C GLU A 42 -37.48 -29.68 -3.35
N ASP A 43 -37.77 -30.79 -2.68
CA ASP A 43 -36.76 -31.79 -2.29
C ASP A 43 -36.06 -32.45 -3.49
N ALA A 44 -36.79 -32.68 -4.59
CA ALA A 44 -36.22 -33.22 -5.82
C ALA A 44 -35.27 -32.21 -6.47
N VAL A 45 -35.65 -30.93 -6.48
CA VAL A 45 -34.81 -29.83 -6.99
C VAL A 45 -33.56 -29.66 -6.13
N ILE A 46 -33.70 -29.66 -4.79
CA ILE A 46 -32.55 -29.59 -3.86
C ILE A 46 -31.58 -30.75 -4.12
N SER A 47 -32.09 -31.97 -4.31
CA SER A 47 -31.25 -33.14 -4.60
C SER A 47 -30.48 -32.99 -5.93
N SER A 48 -31.12 -32.47 -6.97
CA SER A 48 -30.45 -32.14 -8.24
C SER A 48 -29.42 -31.01 -8.09
N LEU A 49 -29.72 -29.97 -7.32
CA LEU A 49 -28.80 -28.86 -7.05
C LEU A 49 -27.56 -29.29 -6.27
N LEU A 50 -27.72 -30.17 -5.28
CA LEU A 50 -26.61 -30.76 -4.53
C LEU A 50 -25.71 -31.63 -5.42
N ARG A 51 -26.29 -32.40 -6.36
CA ARG A 51 -25.53 -33.12 -7.39
C ARG A 51 -24.72 -32.17 -8.27
N LEU A 52 -25.34 -31.11 -8.77
CA LEU A 52 -24.67 -30.09 -9.59
C LEU A 52 -23.60 -29.28 -8.83
N GLU A 53 -23.77 -29.09 -7.52
CA GLU A 53 -22.76 -28.50 -6.64
C GLU A 53 -21.56 -29.44 -6.47
N HIS A 54 -21.81 -30.75 -6.27
CA HIS A 54 -20.77 -31.77 -6.19
C HIS A 54 -19.95 -31.86 -7.50
N GLU A 55 -20.62 -31.76 -8.65
CA GLU A 55 -19.98 -31.65 -9.98
C GLU A 55 -19.25 -30.31 -10.19
N GLY A 56 -19.44 -29.34 -9.29
CA GLY A 56 -18.79 -28.03 -9.35
C GLY A 56 -19.36 -27.09 -10.41
N GLN A 57 -20.60 -27.30 -10.86
CA GLN A 57 -21.25 -26.47 -11.87
C GLN A 57 -22.02 -25.30 -11.26
N VAL A 58 -22.60 -25.51 -10.08
CA VAL A 58 -23.43 -24.54 -9.36
C VAL A 58 -22.75 -24.16 -8.03
N LEU A 59 -23.11 -22.99 -7.50
CA LEU A 59 -22.75 -22.53 -6.15
C LEU A 59 -24.02 -22.13 -5.40
N ARG A 60 -24.02 -22.41 -4.09
CA ARG A 60 -25.00 -21.89 -3.13
C ARG A 60 -24.48 -20.63 -2.44
N GLY A 61 -25.35 -19.65 -2.19
CA GLY A 61 -25.02 -18.41 -1.47
C GLY A 61 -26.16 -17.41 -1.49
N HIS A 62 -25.92 -16.18 -1.03
CA HIS A 62 -26.85 -15.06 -1.19
C HIS A 62 -26.24 -14.06 -2.17
N PHE A 63 -26.90 -13.84 -3.30
CA PHE A 63 -26.36 -13.06 -4.42
C PHE A 63 -27.23 -11.84 -4.78
N SER A 64 -28.54 -11.87 -4.52
CA SER A 64 -29.47 -10.78 -4.86
C SER A 64 -29.75 -9.79 -3.72
N SER A 65 -29.52 -10.21 -2.47
CA SER A 65 -29.92 -9.47 -1.26
C SER A 65 -28.81 -9.47 -0.21
N ALA A 66 -28.65 -8.37 0.53
CA ALA A 66 -27.76 -8.33 1.69
C ALA A 66 -28.21 -9.40 2.70
N PRO A 67 -27.28 -10.11 3.37
CA PRO A 67 -27.65 -11.17 4.30
C PRO A 67 -28.49 -10.56 5.42
N THR A 68 -29.73 -11.04 5.56
CA THR A 68 -30.45 -10.86 6.82
C THR A 68 -29.76 -11.82 7.77
N SER A 69 -28.81 -11.35 8.58
CA SER A 69 -28.11 -12.21 9.54
C SER A 69 -29.16 -12.96 10.35
N PRO A 70 -29.12 -14.31 10.40
CA PRO A 70 -29.90 -15.03 11.38
C PRO A 70 -29.33 -14.63 12.74
N ALA A 71 -30.18 -14.09 13.60
CA ALA A 71 -29.86 -14.01 15.00
C ALA A 71 -29.70 -15.46 15.48
N ASN A 72 -28.51 -15.80 15.97
CA ASN A 72 -28.10 -17.10 16.53
C ASN A 72 -27.58 -18.09 15.46
N GLY A 73 -26.38 -18.63 15.68
CA GLY A 73 -25.62 -19.50 14.77
C GLY A 73 -26.23 -20.90 14.54
N GLU A 74 -27.52 -20.96 14.26
CA GLU A 74 -28.19 -22.15 13.76
C GLU A 74 -27.90 -22.33 12.27
N SER A 75 -27.77 -23.58 11.80
CA SER A 75 -27.58 -23.88 10.39
C SER A 75 -28.81 -23.44 9.60
N GLU A 76 -28.64 -22.49 8.67
CA GLU A 76 -29.74 -22.03 7.84
C GLU A 76 -30.33 -23.16 6.98
N PRO A 77 -31.67 -23.24 6.83
CA PRO A 77 -32.30 -24.24 5.99
C PRO A 77 -31.86 -24.05 4.53
N LEU A 78 -31.61 -25.15 3.82
CA LEU A 78 -31.16 -25.14 2.40
C LEU A 78 -32.06 -24.32 1.45
N GLN A 79 -33.31 -24.09 1.86
CA GLN A 79 -34.34 -23.32 1.17
C GLN A 79 -34.07 -21.80 1.17
N SER A 80 -33.25 -21.29 2.09
CA SER A 80 -32.88 -19.86 2.16
C SER A 80 -31.77 -19.47 1.18
N PHE A 81 -31.01 -20.45 0.66
CA PHE A 81 -29.91 -20.18 -0.26
C PHE A 81 -30.39 -19.96 -1.70
N GLU A 82 -29.71 -19.05 -2.38
CA GLU A 82 -29.78 -18.89 -3.83
C GLU A 82 -28.71 -19.78 -4.49
N TRP A 83 -29.09 -20.37 -5.61
CA TRP A 83 -28.26 -21.24 -6.42
C TRP A 83 -27.97 -20.56 -7.76
N ALA A 84 -26.72 -20.55 -8.17
CA ALA A 84 -26.30 -19.93 -9.42
C ALA A 84 -25.25 -20.77 -10.15
N ASN A 85 -25.37 -20.86 -11.47
CA ASN A 85 -24.31 -21.45 -12.30
C ASN A 85 -23.02 -20.62 -12.18
N ARG A 86 -21.88 -21.27 -11.94
CA ARG A 86 -20.58 -20.61 -11.75
C ARG A 86 -20.18 -19.72 -12.91
N ARG A 87 -20.40 -20.18 -14.15
CA ARG A 87 -20.01 -19.46 -15.37
C ARG A 87 -20.90 -18.25 -15.59
N VAL A 88 -22.20 -18.38 -15.33
CA VAL A 88 -23.16 -17.27 -15.44
C VAL A 88 -22.88 -16.22 -14.39
N LEU A 89 -22.68 -16.61 -13.13
CA LEU A 89 -22.34 -15.68 -12.05
C LEU A 89 -21.03 -14.93 -12.35
N ALA A 90 -19.98 -15.63 -12.80
CA ALA A 90 -18.72 -15.00 -13.22
C ALA A 90 -18.90 -14.07 -14.43
N ARG A 91 -19.84 -14.36 -15.33
CA ARG A 91 -20.17 -13.47 -16.46
C ARG A 91 -20.93 -12.23 -15.99
N ILE A 92 -21.97 -12.37 -15.15
CA ILE A 92 -22.70 -11.26 -14.55
C ILE A 92 -21.72 -10.34 -13.83
N HIS A 93 -20.88 -10.90 -12.96
CA HIS A 93 -19.89 -10.14 -12.20
C HIS A 93 -18.91 -9.38 -13.11
N ARG A 94 -18.34 -10.03 -14.14
CA ARG A 94 -17.45 -9.36 -15.12
C ARG A 94 -18.14 -8.23 -15.88
N LEU A 95 -19.40 -8.41 -16.26
CA LEU A 95 -20.19 -7.38 -16.95
C LEU A 95 -20.50 -6.20 -16.03
N THR A 96 -20.85 -6.47 -14.77
CA THR A 96 -21.08 -5.45 -13.74
C THR A 96 -19.81 -4.63 -13.47
N LEU A 97 -18.66 -5.30 -13.25
CA LEU A 97 -17.37 -4.63 -13.11
C LEU A 97 -17.01 -3.83 -14.36
N GLY A 98 -17.25 -4.38 -15.56
CA GLY A 98 -17.02 -3.71 -16.83
C GLY A 98 -17.86 -2.43 -16.99
N ARG A 99 -19.12 -2.43 -16.55
CA ARG A 99 -19.98 -1.24 -16.52
C ARG A 99 -19.45 -0.21 -15.53
N LEU A 100 -19.19 -0.62 -14.28
CA LEU A 100 -18.67 0.25 -13.23
C LEU A 100 -17.34 0.92 -13.62
N ARG A 101 -16.45 0.16 -14.29
CA ARG A 101 -15.18 0.68 -14.84
C ARG A 101 -15.38 1.80 -15.87
N ARG A 102 -16.46 1.75 -16.66
CA ARG A 102 -16.78 2.74 -17.71
C ARG A 102 -17.46 3.99 -17.15
N GLU A 103 -18.13 3.87 -16.01
CA GLU A 103 -18.77 5.01 -15.32
C GLU A 103 -17.75 5.93 -14.65
N ILE A 104 -16.49 5.50 -14.52
CA ILE A 104 -15.42 6.31 -13.94
C ILE A 104 -14.92 7.30 -14.99
N GLU A 105 -15.19 8.57 -14.73
CA GLU A 105 -14.64 9.68 -15.50
C GLU A 105 -13.25 10.07 -14.93
N PRO A 106 -12.19 10.07 -15.75
CA PRO A 106 -10.84 10.35 -15.26
C PRO A 106 -10.65 11.82 -14.86
N VAL A 107 -9.89 12.05 -13.80
CA VAL A 107 -9.47 13.39 -13.35
C VAL A 107 -8.27 13.91 -14.14
N SER A 108 -8.11 15.23 -14.16
CA SER A 108 -6.94 15.90 -14.75
C SER A 108 -5.67 15.67 -13.91
N THR A 109 -4.48 15.89 -14.51
CA THR A 109 -3.19 15.80 -13.79
C THR A 109 -3.13 16.75 -12.60
N THR A 110 -3.66 17.97 -12.75
CA THR A 110 -3.69 18.98 -11.68
C THR A 110 -4.54 18.52 -10.50
N ASP A 111 -5.73 17.98 -10.78
CA ASP A 111 -6.62 17.44 -9.75
C ASP A 111 -5.98 16.22 -9.06
N TYR A 112 -5.27 15.38 -9.82
CA TYR A 112 -4.54 14.25 -9.24
C TYR A 112 -3.41 14.70 -8.31
N LEU A 113 -2.64 15.73 -8.65
CA LEU A 113 -1.59 16.26 -7.78
C LEU A 113 -2.16 16.82 -6.47
N GLU A 114 -3.27 17.56 -6.54
CA GLU A 114 -3.94 18.05 -5.33
C GLU A 114 -4.53 16.91 -4.49
N PHE A 115 -5.10 15.89 -5.15
CA PHE A 115 -5.50 14.64 -4.48
C PHE A 115 -4.32 14.01 -3.74
N VAL A 116 -3.17 13.80 -4.40
CA VAL A 116 -2.01 13.17 -3.76
C VAL A 116 -1.54 14.00 -2.56
N ARG A 117 -1.50 15.33 -2.66
CA ARG A 117 -1.12 16.20 -1.53
C ARG A 117 -2.06 16.04 -0.34
N ARG A 118 -3.36 15.96 -0.57
CA ARG A 118 -4.35 15.74 0.50
C ARG A 118 -4.25 14.33 1.08
N TRP A 119 -4.20 13.32 0.21
CA TRP A 119 -4.09 11.90 0.58
C TRP A 119 -2.82 11.61 1.39
N GLN A 120 -1.73 12.31 1.09
CA GLN A 120 -0.45 12.21 1.77
C GLN A 120 -0.34 13.11 3.01
N HIS A 121 -1.42 13.77 3.44
CA HIS A 121 -1.43 14.69 4.58
C HIS A 121 -0.49 15.91 4.44
N VAL A 122 -0.09 16.26 3.22
CA VAL A 122 0.82 17.39 2.93
C VAL A 122 0.06 18.70 2.70
N ALA A 123 -1.20 18.62 2.26
CA ALA A 123 -2.04 19.79 2.09
C ALA A 123 -2.41 20.42 3.44
N LEU A 124 -2.55 21.75 3.46
CA LEU A 124 -2.97 22.46 4.67
C LEU A 124 -4.36 21.96 5.11
N GLY A 125 -4.51 21.70 6.40
CA GLY A 125 -5.76 21.20 6.98
C GLY A 125 -5.97 19.68 6.88
N THR A 126 -5.11 18.94 6.17
CA THR A 126 -5.14 17.46 6.16
C THR A 126 -4.10 16.82 7.07
N GLN A 127 -3.24 17.64 7.69
CA GLN A 127 -2.15 17.20 8.57
C GLN A 127 -2.69 16.50 9.83
N LEU A 128 -1.98 15.45 10.25
CA LEU A 128 -2.30 14.67 11.43
C LEU A 128 -1.65 15.26 12.68
N HIS A 129 -1.99 14.73 13.86
CA HIS A 129 -1.56 15.30 15.14
C HIS A 129 -1.04 14.21 16.09
N GLY A 130 -0.03 14.58 16.89
CA GLY A 130 0.46 13.77 18.00
C GLY A 130 1.14 12.46 17.60
N VAL A 131 1.23 11.56 18.57
CA VAL A 131 1.89 10.25 18.42
C VAL A 131 1.10 9.36 17.46
N ASP A 132 -0.23 9.30 17.60
CA ASP A 132 -1.10 8.46 16.77
C ASP A 132 -1.07 8.90 15.30
N GLY A 133 -1.09 10.22 15.06
CA GLY A 133 -0.93 10.78 13.72
C GLY A 133 0.44 10.44 13.12
N THR A 134 1.50 10.46 13.92
CA THR A 134 2.84 10.05 13.48
C THR A 134 2.86 8.57 13.08
N LEU A 135 2.26 7.70 13.90
CA LEU A 135 2.13 6.27 13.59
C LEU A 135 1.33 6.06 12.30
N GLN A 136 0.22 6.78 12.10
CA GLN A 136 -0.58 6.68 10.88
C GLN A 136 0.19 7.09 9.63
N VAL A 137 0.97 8.17 9.69
CA VAL A 137 1.87 8.57 8.59
C VAL A 137 2.89 7.47 8.30
N ILE A 138 3.50 6.88 9.33
CA ILE A 138 4.46 5.77 9.15
C ILE A 138 3.77 4.55 8.54
N LYS A 139 2.59 4.16 9.01
CA LYS A 139 1.77 3.08 8.43
C LYS A 139 1.49 3.30 6.95
N GLN A 140 1.24 4.54 6.53
CA GLN A 140 1.00 4.86 5.12
C GLN A 140 2.29 4.83 4.28
N LEU A 141 3.39 5.37 4.81
CA LEU A 141 4.66 5.54 4.08
C LEU A 141 5.62 4.35 4.16
N GLN A 142 5.38 3.39 5.06
CA GLN A 142 6.27 2.26 5.28
C GLN A 142 6.58 1.54 3.98
N GLY A 143 7.86 1.29 3.70
CA GLY A 143 8.34 0.75 2.42
C GLY A 143 8.99 1.80 1.51
N LEU A 144 8.74 3.09 1.72
CA LEU A 144 9.53 4.16 1.10
C LEU A 144 10.83 4.37 1.86
N GLU A 145 11.88 4.72 1.12
CA GLU A 145 13.17 5.04 1.71
C GLU A 145 13.53 6.50 1.42
N TYR A 146 13.86 7.21 2.49
CA TYR A 146 14.37 8.58 2.43
C TYR A 146 15.70 8.65 3.17
N PRO A 147 16.55 9.66 2.90
CA PRO A 147 17.69 9.93 3.75
C PRO A 147 17.25 10.05 5.21
N ALA A 148 18.01 9.48 6.13
CA ALA A 148 17.64 9.42 7.54
C ALA A 148 17.24 10.78 8.14
N GLN A 149 17.94 11.86 7.75
CA GLN A 149 17.64 13.21 8.21
C GLN A 149 16.34 13.79 7.62
N ALA A 150 15.99 13.43 6.38
CA ALA A 150 14.81 13.95 5.69
C ALA A 150 13.50 13.50 6.37
N TRP A 151 13.50 12.36 7.06
CA TRP A 151 12.33 11.90 7.81
C TRP A 151 11.84 12.93 8.84
N GLU A 152 12.75 13.52 9.61
CA GLU A 152 12.42 14.45 10.68
C GLU A 152 12.53 15.92 10.30
N GLN A 153 13.12 16.24 9.14
CA GLN A 153 13.18 17.61 8.62
C GLN A 153 12.02 17.93 7.67
N ASP A 154 11.67 16.99 6.80
CA ASP A 154 10.74 17.25 5.69
C ASP A 154 9.51 16.34 5.74
N VAL A 155 9.70 15.03 5.91
CA VAL A 155 8.62 14.04 5.69
C VAL A 155 7.56 14.08 6.79
N LEU A 156 7.96 13.93 8.06
CA LEU A 156 7.05 13.94 9.21
C LEU A 156 6.54 15.35 9.55
N PRO A 157 7.38 16.41 9.59
CA PRO A 157 6.89 17.75 9.92
C PRO A 157 5.88 18.32 8.94
N THR A 158 5.97 17.95 7.65
CA THR A 158 5.00 18.39 6.64
C THR A 158 3.63 17.72 6.81
N ARG A 159 3.60 16.52 7.42
CA ARG A 159 2.39 15.69 7.55
C ARG A 159 1.79 15.69 8.94
N VAL A 160 2.57 16.02 9.96
CA VAL A 160 2.16 16.04 11.36
C VAL A 160 2.37 17.44 11.91
N THR A 161 1.27 18.09 12.29
CA THR A 161 1.28 19.46 12.81
C THR A 161 2.09 19.52 14.12
N ARG A 162 3.05 20.45 14.17
CA ARG A 162 3.96 20.64 15.32
C ARG A 162 4.68 19.36 15.74
N TYR A 163 5.14 18.58 14.76
CA TYR A 163 5.91 17.35 14.97
C TYR A 163 7.04 17.53 16.00
N ARG A 164 7.18 16.54 16.90
CA ARG A 164 8.26 16.44 17.89
C ARG A 164 8.96 15.09 17.74
N SER A 165 10.30 15.08 17.77
CA SER A 165 11.12 13.86 17.65
C SER A 165 10.82 12.82 18.73
N GLU A 166 10.38 13.26 19.91
CA GLU A 166 9.96 12.40 21.02
C GLU A 166 8.83 11.42 20.64
N TRP A 167 7.98 11.79 19.68
CA TRP A 167 6.87 10.93 19.24
C TRP A 167 7.39 9.72 18.47
N LEU A 168 8.35 9.91 17.57
CA LEU A 168 9.02 8.81 16.89
C LEU A 168 9.85 7.97 17.88
N ASP A 169 10.54 8.61 18.83
CA ASP A 169 11.31 7.90 19.85
C ASP A 169 10.43 7.02 20.73
N LYS A 170 9.25 7.50 21.11
CA LYS A 170 8.27 6.73 21.87
C LYS A 170 7.79 5.50 21.08
N LEU A 171 7.50 5.66 19.80
CA LEU A 171 7.05 4.55 18.92
C LEU A 171 8.15 3.52 18.67
N CYS A 172 9.41 3.94 18.57
CA CYS A 172 10.53 3.02 18.48
C CYS A 172 10.76 2.29 19.81
N ALA A 173 10.72 3.02 20.93
CA ALA A 173 10.90 2.45 22.27
C ALA A 173 9.77 1.50 22.68
N SER A 174 8.52 1.73 22.25
CA SER A 174 7.41 0.77 22.43
C SER A 174 7.54 -0.47 21.56
N GLY A 175 8.42 -0.43 20.56
CA GLY A 175 8.62 -1.51 19.60
C GLY A 175 7.58 -1.57 18.48
N GLU A 176 6.65 -0.61 18.41
CA GLU A 176 5.66 -0.53 17.33
C GLU A 176 6.31 -0.19 15.99
N VAL A 177 7.25 0.75 15.99
CA VAL A 177 7.98 1.21 14.80
C VAL A 177 9.42 0.74 14.85
N MET A 178 9.88 0.24 13.71
CA MET A 178 11.27 -0.06 13.43
C MET A 178 11.77 0.80 12.27
N TRP A 179 13.08 0.79 12.09
CA TRP A 179 13.71 1.47 10.97
C TRP A 179 14.85 0.62 10.40
N GLY A 180 15.13 0.83 9.13
CA GLY A 180 16.19 0.11 8.43
C GLY A 180 16.14 0.40 6.95
N ARG A 181 17.23 0.11 6.25
CA ARG A 181 17.22 0.12 4.79
C ARG A 181 16.49 -1.12 4.29
N LEU A 182 15.64 -0.99 3.29
CA LEU A 182 14.91 -2.07 2.65
C LEU A 182 15.50 -2.44 1.29
N SER A 183 15.94 -1.45 0.50
CA SER A 183 16.57 -1.74 -0.79
C SER A 183 17.91 -2.47 -0.60
N PRO A 184 18.22 -3.47 -1.46
CA PRO A 184 19.58 -4.00 -1.52
C PRO A 184 20.54 -2.85 -1.84
N HIS A 185 21.67 -2.79 -1.14
CA HIS A 185 22.71 -1.84 -1.51
C HIS A 185 23.35 -2.34 -2.82
N PRO A 186 23.62 -1.50 -3.83
CA PRO A 186 24.22 -1.89 -5.11
C PRO A 186 25.59 -2.60 -5.01
N ALA A 187 26.14 -2.70 -3.81
CA ALA A 187 27.37 -3.44 -3.51
C ALA A 187 27.12 -4.95 -3.41
N PHE A 188 25.86 -5.35 -3.22
CA PHE A 188 25.41 -6.73 -3.06
C PHE A 188 24.65 -7.26 -4.29
N ASP A 189 24.32 -6.41 -5.27
CA ASP A 189 23.53 -6.79 -6.46
C ASP A 189 24.36 -7.43 -7.59
N ASP A 190 25.68 -7.21 -7.64
CA ASP A 190 26.50 -7.65 -8.78
C ASP A 190 27.23 -8.98 -8.48
N ALA A 191 26.65 -10.10 -8.91
CA ALA A 191 27.34 -11.39 -9.00
C ALA A 191 28.28 -11.49 -10.22
N GLU A 192 28.13 -10.60 -11.23
CA GLU A 192 28.80 -10.73 -12.53
C GLU A 192 29.90 -9.68 -12.82
N GLN A 193 30.14 -8.69 -11.96
CA GLN A 193 31.21 -7.70 -12.14
C GLN A 193 32.19 -7.66 -10.95
N PRO A 194 33.44 -8.16 -11.08
CA PRO A 194 34.37 -8.32 -9.97
C PRO A 194 35.06 -7.03 -9.50
N ARG A 195 34.64 -5.84 -9.98
CA ARG A 195 35.12 -4.56 -9.42
C ARG A 195 34.36 -4.25 -8.14
N ARG A 196 34.76 -4.95 -7.07
CA ARG A 196 34.34 -4.85 -5.66
C ARG A 196 33.94 -3.41 -5.26
N ARG A 197 32.66 -3.07 -5.39
CA ARG A 197 32.11 -1.85 -4.81
C ARG A 197 31.86 -2.10 -3.33
N ARG A 198 32.79 -1.67 -2.48
CA ARG A 198 32.59 -1.70 -1.02
C ARG A 198 31.46 -0.76 -0.64
N VAL A 199 30.71 -1.12 0.41
CA VAL A 199 29.73 -0.21 1.02
C VAL A 199 30.47 1.02 1.53
N ARG A 200 30.09 2.21 1.07
CA ARG A 200 30.66 3.47 1.56
C ARG A 200 29.65 4.16 2.46
N PRO A 201 29.99 4.40 3.74
CA PRO A 201 29.29 5.32 4.62
C PRO A 201 28.99 6.66 3.92
N SER A 202 27.72 6.91 3.59
CA SER A 202 27.27 8.23 3.14
C SER A 202 26.22 8.76 4.11
N ARG A 203 26.28 10.05 4.46
CA ARG A 203 25.27 10.70 5.33
C ARG A 203 23.86 10.69 4.74
N VAL A 204 23.73 10.31 3.47
CA VAL A 204 22.50 10.27 2.68
C VAL A 204 21.98 8.83 2.57
N ALA A 205 22.47 7.91 3.43
CA ALA A 205 22.01 6.52 3.42
C ALA A 205 20.47 6.46 3.55
N PRO A 206 19.78 5.84 2.58
CA PRO A 206 18.34 5.75 2.59
C PRO A 206 17.89 4.76 3.68
N VAL A 207 16.91 5.16 4.47
CA VAL A 207 16.26 4.34 5.50
C VAL A 207 14.75 4.46 5.36
N SER A 208 14.05 3.38 5.70
CA SER A 208 12.61 3.33 5.82
C SER A 208 12.21 3.27 7.29
N LEU A 209 11.09 3.90 7.63
CA LEU A 209 10.36 3.68 8.88
C LEU A 209 9.20 2.73 8.57
N PHE A 210 9.04 1.67 9.35
CA PHE A 210 7.99 0.67 9.12
C PHE A 210 7.58 0.00 10.42
N LEU A 211 6.40 -0.62 10.42
CA LEU A 211 5.90 -1.26 11.63
C LEU A 211 6.58 -2.61 11.83
N ARG A 212 6.84 -2.96 13.09
CA ARG A 212 7.44 -4.25 13.44
C ARG A 212 6.61 -5.43 12.93
N GLU A 213 5.28 -5.34 13.04
CA GLU A 213 4.36 -6.38 12.53
C GLU A 213 4.44 -6.59 11.01
N THR A 214 4.90 -5.57 10.27
CA THR A 214 5.07 -5.65 8.82
C THR A 214 6.47 -6.02 8.38
N ALA A 215 7.45 -6.03 9.31
CA ALA A 215 8.84 -6.33 9.00
C ALA A 215 8.99 -7.70 8.33
N ASP A 216 8.22 -8.68 8.79
CA ASP A 216 8.17 -10.06 8.27
C ASP A 216 7.85 -10.11 6.79
N TRP A 217 7.07 -9.16 6.27
CA TRP A 217 6.74 -9.11 4.85
C TRP A 217 7.33 -7.94 4.07
N LEU A 218 7.93 -6.96 4.73
CA LEU A 218 8.48 -5.78 4.08
C LEU A 218 10.00 -5.86 3.87
N VAL A 219 10.73 -6.49 4.79
CA VAL A 219 12.20 -6.58 4.74
C VAL A 219 12.63 -7.70 3.79
N PRO A 220 13.24 -7.42 2.63
CA PRO A 220 13.58 -8.48 1.68
C PRO A 220 14.66 -9.42 2.22
N ARG A 221 14.69 -10.64 1.70
CA ARG A 221 15.78 -11.58 1.95
C ARG A 221 17.09 -11.00 1.42
N ARG A 222 18.16 -11.11 2.19
CA ARG A 222 19.47 -10.58 1.81
C ARG A 222 20.43 -11.71 1.50
N HIS A 223 21.27 -11.49 0.49
CA HIS A 223 22.41 -12.35 0.23
C HIS A 223 23.58 -11.88 1.09
N ASP A 224 24.17 -12.81 1.84
CA ASP A 224 25.36 -12.55 2.62
C ASP A 224 26.57 -12.51 1.69
N ASN A 225 27.00 -11.31 1.31
CA ASN A 225 28.32 -11.12 0.72
C ASN A 225 29.24 -10.42 1.72
N GLU A 226 29.87 -11.22 2.58
CA GLU A 226 30.77 -10.71 3.61
C GLU A 226 31.93 -9.89 3.00
N ASN A 227 32.36 -10.23 1.79
CA ASN A 227 33.46 -9.55 1.10
C ASN A 227 33.15 -8.10 0.68
N ALA A 228 31.88 -7.68 0.71
CA ALA A 228 31.49 -6.31 0.41
C ALA A 228 31.67 -5.34 1.60
N LEU A 229 31.86 -5.88 2.81
CA LEU A 229 32.00 -5.13 4.06
C LEU A 229 33.47 -4.89 4.44
N SER A 230 33.73 -3.84 5.22
CA SER A 230 35.03 -3.64 5.88
C SER A 230 35.26 -4.66 6.99
N GLY A 231 36.52 -4.91 7.35
CA GLY A 231 36.86 -5.82 8.46
C GLY A 231 36.28 -5.37 9.81
N ARG A 232 36.15 -4.04 10.00
CA ARG A 232 35.50 -3.46 11.18
C ARG A 232 33.99 -3.76 11.19
N ALA A 233 33.32 -3.56 10.05
CA ALA A 233 31.90 -3.88 9.90
C ALA A 233 31.62 -5.39 10.07
N GLN A 234 32.50 -6.26 9.55
CA GLN A 234 32.42 -7.70 9.78
C GLN A 234 32.57 -8.06 11.27
N ALA A 235 33.53 -7.45 11.97
CA ALA A 235 33.72 -7.68 13.41
C ALA A 235 32.50 -7.27 14.23
N VAL A 236 31.92 -6.10 13.96
CA VAL A 236 30.68 -5.63 14.63
C VAL A 236 29.49 -6.54 14.28
N ARG A 237 29.34 -6.94 13.02
CA ARG A 237 28.30 -7.89 12.58
C ARG A 237 28.44 -9.23 13.30
N GLY A 238 29.66 -9.76 13.41
CA GLY A 238 29.96 -11.00 14.11
C GLY A 238 29.64 -10.91 15.61
N ALA A 239 29.99 -9.79 16.25
CA ALA A 239 29.65 -9.55 17.65
C ALA A 239 28.13 -9.54 17.88
N LEU A 240 27.36 -8.87 17.01
CA LEU A 240 25.89 -8.87 17.06
C LEU A 240 25.29 -10.25 16.77
N GLY A 241 25.89 -11.03 15.86
CA GLY A 241 25.47 -12.40 15.58
C GLY A 241 25.68 -13.34 16.77
N ALA A 242 26.80 -13.20 17.48
CA ALA A 242 27.15 -14.06 18.61
C ALA A 242 26.42 -13.69 19.91
N ARG A 243 26.22 -12.38 20.17
CA ARG A 243 25.66 -11.89 21.44
C ARG A 243 24.18 -11.46 21.33
N GLY A 244 23.65 -11.36 20.12
CA GLY A 244 22.33 -10.81 19.87
C GLY A 244 22.31 -9.28 19.95
N ALA A 245 21.15 -8.72 20.33
CA ALA A 245 21.00 -7.28 20.44
C ALA A 245 21.87 -6.73 21.59
N SER A 246 22.77 -5.78 21.29
CA SER A 246 23.77 -5.28 22.23
C SER A 246 23.82 -3.76 22.26
N PHE A 247 24.17 -3.19 23.42
CA PHE A 247 24.39 -1.76 23.55
C PHE A 247 25.71 -1.33 22.88
N PHE A 248 25.82 -0.05 22.50
CA PHE A 248 27.00 0.48 21.83
C PHE A 248 28.32 0.21 22.59
N LEU A 249 28.34 0.40 23.92
CA LEU A 249 29.54 0.16 24.73
C LEU A 249 29.90 -1.33 24.79
N GLU A 250 28.92 -2.22 24.75
CA GLU A 250 29.16 -3.67 24.71
C GLU A 250 29.80 -4.08 23.40
N LEU A 251 29.42 -3.45 22.28
CA LEU A 251 30.06 -3.67 20.98
C LEU A 251 31.52 -3.18 20.96
N VAL A 252 31.79 -2.02 21.57
CA VAL A 252 33.16 -1.51 21.73
C VAL A 252 34.01 -2.51 22.53
N GLN A 253 33.50 -2.99 23.67
CA GLN A 253 34.21 -3.97 24.48
C GLN A 253 34.38 -5.33 23.77
N ALA A 254 33.36 -5.80 23.06
CA ALA A 254 33.37 -7.10 22.40
C ALA A 254 34.31 -7.14 21.20
N THR A 255 34.43 -6.03 20.46
CA THR A 255 35.25 -5.95 19.24
C THR A 255 36.67 -5.45 19.51
N GLY A 256 36.90 -4.76 20.63
CA GLY A 256 38.19 -4.12 20.94
C GLY A 256 38.52 -2.90 20.06
N LEU A 257 37.56 -2.44 19.24
CA LEU A 257 37.70 -1.29 18.35
C LEU A 257 37.51 0.02 19.12
N LEU A 258 38.02 1.13 18.58
CA LEU A 258 37.73 2.46 19.10
C LEU A 258 36.24 2.79 18.90
N ALA A 259 35.67 3.63 19.78
CA ALA A 259 34.26 4.03 19.68
C ALA A 259 33.90 4.62 18.29
N SER A 260 34.75 5.48 17.74
CA SER A 260 34.55 6.04 16.39
C SER A 260 34.59 4.97 15.29
N GLU A 261 35.43 3.95 15.44
CA GLU A 261 35.51 2.84 14.47
C GLU A 261 34.25 1.95 14.52
N VAL A 262 33.67 1.76 15.71
CA VAL A 262 32.38 1.07 15.86
C VAL A 262 31.25 1.90 15.26
N GLU A 263 31.27 3.23 15.40
CA GLU A 263 30.29 4.12 14.76
C GLU A 263 30.36 4.05 13.24
N ASP A 264 31.56 4.14 12.66
CA ASP A 264 31.77 4.02 11.23
C ASP A 264 31.31 2.65 10.71
N ALA A 265 31.62 1.58 11.46
CA ALA A 265 31.18 0.23 11.14
C ALA A 265 29.65 0.07 11.22
N LEU A 266 29.01 0.60 12.27
CA LEU A 266 27.55 0.59 12.38
C LEU A 266 26.90 1.40 11.26
N TRP A 267 27.45 2.54 10.88
CA TRP A 267 26.94 3.32 9.75
C TRP A 267 27.11 2.59 8.42
N GLU A 268 28.22 1.89 8.20
CA GLU A 268 28.41 1.01 7.04
C GLU A 268 27.35 -0.11 7.03
N LEU A 269 27.08 -0.74 8.18
CA LEU A 269 26.06 -1.77 8.31
C LEU A 269 24.64 -1.22 8.11
N VAL A 270 24.33 -0.01 8.57
CA VAL A 270 23.05 0.67 8.32
C VAL A 270 22.90 0.98 6.83
N ALA A 271 23.95 1.51 6.20
CA ALA A 271 23.96 1.78 4.76
C ALA A 271 23.81 0.49 3.95
N ALA A 272 24.41 -0.62 4.41
CA ALA A 272 24.19 -1.94 3.85
C ALA A 272 22.77 -2.44 4.12
N GLY A 273 22.11 -2.00 5.20
CA GLY A 273 20.79 -2.40 5.68
C GLY A 273 20.78 -3.65 6.56
N LEU A 274 21.93 -4.02 7.14
CA LEU A 274 22.09 -5.25 7.90
C LEU A 274 21.79 -5.10 9.39
N VAL A 275 21.70 -3.86 9.88
CA VAL A 275 21.44 -3.56 11.29
C VAL A 275 20.30 -2.57 11.45
N THR A 276 19.68 -2.64 12.61
CA THR A 276 18.67 -1.71 13.13
C THR A 276 18.98 -1.41 14.60
N ALA A 277 18.25 -0.47 15.20
CA ALA A 277 18.35 -0.20 16.63
C ALA A 277 16.98 0.11 17.24
N ASP A 278 16.85 -0.13 18.55
CA ASP A 278 15.60 0.08 19.31
C ASP A 278 15.11 1.55 19.28
N GLY A 279 15.98 2.51 18.99
CA GLY A 279 15.65 3.93 18.97
C GLY A 279 16.19 4.64 17.73
N PHE A 280 15.43 5.60 17.20
CA PHE A 280 15.87 6.45 16.10
C PHE A 280 16.97 7.44 16.52
N ASP A 281 17.06 7.74 17.83
CA ASP A 281 18.12 8.58 18.40
C ASP A 281 19.54 8.05 18.12
N ASN A 282 19.69 6.72 18.04
CA ASN A 282 20.94 6.08 17.63
C ASN A 282 21.39 6.57 16.25
N LEU A 283 20.46 6.62 15.30
CA LEU A 283 20.70 7.10 13.95
C LEU A 283 20.97 8.60 13.92
N ARG A 284 20.23 9.40 14.71
CA ARG A 284 20.50 10.84 14.86
C ARG A 284 21.92 11.12 15.33
N SER A 285 22.41 10.31 16.28
CA SER A 285 23.75 10.46 16.84
C SER A 285 24.86 10.14 15.83
N LEU A 286 24.61 9.23 14.89
CA LEU A 286 25.55 8.91 13.81
C LEU A 286 25.57 10.00 12.72
N ILE A 287 24.44 10.66 12.45
CA ILE A 287 24.34 11.75 11.47
C ILE A 287 25.00 13.03 11.99
N ASP A 288 24.70 13.40 13.24
CA ASP A 288 25.28 14.56 13.92
C ASP A 288 26.01 14.15 15.21
N PRO A 289 27.31 13.80 15.11
CA PRO A 289 28.13 13.45 16.26
C PRO A 289 28.23 14.59 17.30
N LYS A 290 28.00 15.84 16.88
CA LYS A 290 28.03 16.98 17.82
C LYS A 290 26.87 16.91 18.80
N ARG A 291 25.75 16.23 18.51
CA ARG A 291 24.68 15.99 19.50
C ARG A 291 25.17 15.20 20.71
N ARG A 292 26.14 14.30 20.53
CA ARG A 292 26.79 13.58 21.64
C ARG A 292 27.72 14.48 22.47
N LEU A 293 28.24 15.55 21.86
CA LEU A 293 29.19 16.51 22.47
C LEU A 293 28.51 17.78 23.03
N ALA A 294 27.36 18.21 22.49
CA ALA A 294 26.75 19.52 22.71
C ALA A 294 25.92 19.64 24.02
N LEU A 295 25.91 18.61 24.86
CA LEU A 295 25.36 18.66 26.22
C LEU A 295 26.42 18.93 27.31
N GLY A 296 27.61 19.39 26.92
CA GLY A 296 28.65 19.88 27.82
C GLY A 296 28.35 21.22 28.53
N ARG A 297 27.10 21.72 28.53
CA ARG A 297 26.70 22.86 29.38
C ARG A 297 26.41 22.36 30.81
N ARG A 298 27.49 22.31 31.60
CA ARG A 298 27.64 22.40 33.07
C ARG A 298 26.69 21.69 34.07
N ASN A 299 25.53 21.13 33.71
CA ASN A 299 24.60 20.50 34.67
C ASN A 299 24.01 19.12 34.26
N ALA A 300 24.53 18.44 33.24
CA ALA A 300 24.14 17.05 32.92
C ALA A 300 25.36 16.12 32.94
N ALA A 301 25.61 15.51 34.10
CA ALA A 301 26.69 14.56 34.34
C ALA A 301 26.44 13.20 33.67
N ARG A 302 26.48 13.13 32.34
CA ARG A 302 26.89 11.96 31.53
C ARG A 302 26.69 12.28 30.04
N PRO A 303 27.64 11.91 29.15
CA PRO A 303 27.30 11.77 27.74
C PRO A 303 26.13 10.77 27.66
N ARG A 304 24.97 11.25 27.21
CA ARG A 304 23.85 10.37 26.91
C ARG A 304 24.27 9.57 25.69
N ASN A 305 24.76 8.35 25.90
CA ASN A 305 24.78 7.37 24.83
C ASN A 305 23.35 7.28 24.31
N ALA A 306 23.17 7.33 22.99
CA ALA A 306 21.87 7.16 22.40
C ALA A 306 21.24 5.88 22.99
N ALA A 307 20.01 6.02 23.49
CA ALA A 307 19.36 4.93 24.21
C ALA A 307 18.95 3.84 23.20
N GLY A 308 19.17 2.58 23.58
CA GLY A 308 18.72 1.42 22.81
C GLY A 308 19.84 0.48 22.39
N ARG A 309 19.45 -0.74 22.03
CA ARG A 309 20.37 -1.77 21.56
C ARG A 309 20.42 -1.76 20.05
N TRP A 310 21.59 -2.08 19.52
CA TRP A 310 21.80 -2.40 18.12
C TRP A 310 21.52 -3.88 17.90
N ALA A 311 20.88 -4.22 16.80
CA ALA A 311 20.55 -5.59 16.46
C ALA A 311 20.75 -5.82 14.96
N LEU A 312 20.98 -7.08 14.57
CA LEU A 312 20.88 -7.46 13.16
C LEU A 312 19.43 -7.30 12.69
N LEU A 313 19.24 -6.73 11.52
CA LEU A 313 17.92 -6.62 10.91
C LEU A 313 17.53 -8.00 10.41
N ALA A 314 16.53 -8.61 11.05
CA ALA A 314 16.00 -9.90 10.64
C ALA A 314 15.47 -9.80 9.20
N THR A 315 15.87 -10.75 8.35
CA THR A 315 15.45 -10.80 6.95
C THR A 315 14.47 -11.94 6.73
N ARG A 316 13.66 -11.82 5.69
CA ARG A 316 12.70 -12.84 5.30
C ARG A 316 13.34 -14.17 4.97
N SER A 317 12.70 -15.23 5.46
CA SER A 317 12.91 -16.60 4.98
C SER A 317 11.90 -17.00 3.88
N GLN A 318 10.69 -16.40 3.91
CA GLN A 318 9.56 -16.74 3.04
C GLN A 318 9.38 -15.76 1.86
N PRO A 319 8.71 -16.17 0.77
CA PRO A 319 8.47 -15.32 -0.41
C PRO A 319 7.65 -14.07 -0.09
N ALA A 320 7.71 -13.09 -0.99
CA ALA A 320 7.00 -11.83 -0.80
C ALA A 320 5.47 -12.03 -0.78
N ASP A 321 4.83 -11.67 0.33
CA ASP A 321 3.39 -11.50 0.42
C ASP A 321 2.93 -10.36 -0.50
N VAL A 322 2.55 -10.76 -1.71
CA VAL A 322 2.12 -9.84 -2.78
C VAL A 322 0.83 -9.11 -2.40
N GLU A 323 -0.05 -9.74 -1.63
CA GLU A 323 -1.31 -9.12 -1.20
C GLU A 323 -1.05 -8.01 -0.19
N ALA A 324 -0.20 -8.27 0.82
CA ALA A 324 0.21 -7.25 1.77
C ALA A 324 0.86 -6.05 1.07
N PHE A 325 1.73 -6.28 0.08
CA PHE A 325 2.28 -5.22 -0.76
C PHE A 325 1.21 -4.46 -1.54
N ALA A 326 0.26 -5.16 -2.19
CA ALA A 326 -0.81 -4.51 -2.93
C ALA A 326 -1.64 -3.58 -2.03
N ARG A 327 -2.01 -4.06 -0.83
CA ARG A 327 -2.75 -3.27 0.17
C ARG A 327 -1.93 -2.08 0.66
N GLN A 328 -0.65 -2.25 0.93
CA GLN A 328 0.24 -1.16 1.33
C GLN A 328 0.37 -0.08 0.25
N LEU A 329 0.53 -0.48 -1.02
CA LEU A 329 0.67 0.46 -2.13
C LEU A 329 -0.64 1.23 -2.38
N LEU A 330 -1.79 0.58 -2.22
CA LEU A 330 -3.10 1.22 -2.28
C LEU A 330 -3.29 2.21 -1.12
N LEU A 331 -2.96 1.83 0.11
CA LEU A 331 -3.00 2.74 1.26
C LEU A 331 -2.11 3.97 1.03
N ARG A 332 -0.91 3.75 0.49
CA ARG A 332 0.07 4.80 0.25
C ARG A 332 -0.37 5.78 -0.84
N TRP A 333 -0.70 5.28 -2.02
CA TRP A 333 -0.94 6.14 -3.19
C TRP A 333 -2.41 6.47 -3.43
N GLY A 334 -3.34 5.71 -2.85
CA GLY A 334 -4.77 5.81 -3.07
C GLY A 334 -5.21 5.28 -4.45
N VAL A 335 -4.52 5.74 -5.51
CA VAL A 335 -4.65 5.24 -6.88
C VAL A 335 -3.34 4.58 -7.30
N LEU A 336 -3.42 3.30 -7.64
CA LEU A 336 -2.32 2.50 -8.11
C LEU A 336 -2.34 2.35 -9.63
N SER A 337 -1.21 2.61 -10.25
CA SER A 337 -0.97 2.37 -11.68
C SER A 337 0.41 1.73 -11.86
N ARG A 338 0.66 1.15 -13.04
CA ARG A 338 1.96 0.57 -13.37
C ARG A 338 3.10 1.58 -13.22
N ASP A 339 2.86 2.84 -13.59
CA ASP A 339 3.87 3.90 -13.56
C ASP A 339 4.25 4.29 -12.12
N VAL A 340 3.28 4.27 -11.21
CA VAL A 340 3.51 4.51 -9.77
C VAL A 340 4.33 3.36 -9.16
N VAL A 341 3.95 2.11 -9.43
CA VAL A 341 4.67 0.93 -8.92
C VAL A 341 6.11 0.87 -9.41
N ARG A 342 6.40 1.35 -10.63
CA ARG A 342 7.78 1.41 -11.15
C ARG A 342 8.71 2.33 -10.36
N ARG A 343 8.17 3.26 -9.57
CA ARG A 343 8.95 4.16 -8.71
C ARG A 343 9.18 3.60 -7.31
N GLU A 344 8.67 2.41 -7.02
CA GLU A 344 8.80 1.74 -5.72
C GLU A 344 10.01 0.81 -5.71
N ASN A 345 10.91 0.97 -4.74
CA ASN A 345 12.18 0.24 -4.69
C ASN A 345 12.02 -1.26 -4.40
N VAL A 346 11.01 -1.62 -3.58
CA VAL A 346 10.87 -2.98 -3.01
C VAL A 346 9.59 -3.66 -3.52
N ALA A 347 8.85 -3.02 -4.42
CA ALA A 347 7.57 -3.55 -4.87
C ALA A 347 7.75 -4.84 -5.72
N PRO A 348 6.86 -5.84 -5.54
CA PRO A 348 6.78 -6.98 -6.45
C PRO A 348 6.50 -6.55 -7.90
N ALA A 349 6.75 -7.45 -8.84
CA ALA A 349 6.49 -7.17 -10.24
C ALA A 349 5.00 -6.86 -10.47
N TRP A 350 4.71 -5.90 -11.35
CA TRP A 350 3.34 -5.47 -11.67
C TRP A 350 2.42 -6.62 -12.06
N ARG A 351 2.94 -7.64 -12.75
CA ARG A 351 2.18 -8.84 -13.13
C ARG A 351 1.63 -9.60 -11.92
N ASP A 352 2.40 -9.68 -10.84
CA ASP A 352 2.04 -10.44 -9.65
C ASP A 352 1.01 -9.63 -8.83
N LEU A 353 1.24 -8.31 -8.73
CA LEU A 353 0.28 -7.37 -8.14
C LEU A 353 -1.06 -7.37 -8.87
N LEU A 354 -1.08 -7.42 -10.21
CA LEU A 354 -2.31 -7.42 -11.00
C LEU A 354 -3.24 -8.60 -10.67
N VAL A 355 -2.68 -9.79 -10.42
CA VAL A 355 -3.49 -10.96 -10.03
C VAL A 355 -4.19 -10.68 -8.70
N CYS A 356 -3.46 -10.12 -7.73
CA CYS A 356 -4.03 -9.75 -6.44
C CYS A 356 -5.07 -8.62 -6.57
N LEU A 357 -4.76 -7.55 -7.30
CA LEU A 357 -5.66 -6.40 -7.47
C LEU A 357 -6.98 -6.80 -8.14
N ARG A 358 -6.95 -7.68 -9.15
CA ARG A 358 -8.17 -8.21 -9.77
C ARG A 358 -9.00 -9.05 -8.81
N ARG A 359 -8.36 -9.80 -7.91
CA ARG A 359 -9.06 -10.55 -6.86
C ARG A 359 -9.71 -9.62 -5.84
N LEU A 360 -8.98 -8.59 -5.37
CA LEU A 360 -9.51 -7.57 -4.45
C LEU A 360 -10.68 -6.80 -5.07
N GLU A 361 -10.62 -6.51 -6.38
CA GLU A 361 -11.72 -5.88 -7.10
C GLU A 361 -12.93 -6.82 -7.21
N ALA A 362 -12.69 -8.11 -7.47
CA ALA A 362 -13.76 -9.10 -7.52
C ALA A 362 -14.46 -9.27 -6.16
N GLN A 363 -13.72 -9.09 -5.06
CA GLN A 363 -14.26 -9.03 -3.69
C GLN A 363 -14.99 -7.71 -3.39
N GLY A 364 -14.88 -6.70 -4.26
CA GLY A 364 -15.49 -5.39 -4.08
C GLY A 364 -14.74 -4.47 -3.13
N GLU A 365 -13.57 -4.86 -2.62
CA GLU A 365 -12.74 -4.07 -1.72
C GLU A 365 -12.10 -2.86 -2.41
N ILE A 366 -11.77 -3.01 -3.69
CA ILE A 366 -11.19 -1.94 -4.52
C ILE A 366 -11.96 -1.81 -5.82
N ARG A 367 -11.71 -0.73 -6.56
CA ARG A 367 -12.29 -0.53 -7.89
C ARG A 367 -11.18 -0.41 -8.92
N GLY A 368 -11.29 -1.16 -10.01
CA GLY A 368 -10.52 -0.93 -11.22
C GLY A 368 -11.19 0.15 -12.07
N GLY A 369 -10.40 0.85 -12.89
CA GLY A 369 -10.92 1.89 -13.79
C GLY A 369 -9.84 2.74 -14.42
N ARG A 370 -10.25 3.84 -15.06
CA ARG A 370 -9.36 4.94 -15.46
C ARG A 370 -9.64 6.15 -14.58
N PHE A 371 -8.87 6.29 -13.51
CA PHE A 371 -9.07 7.38 -12.54
C PHE A 371 -8.31 8.65 -12.91
N VAL A 372 -7.12 8.52 -13.47
CA VAL A 372 -6.24 9.64 -13.82
C VAL A 372 -5.97 9.61 -15.32
N ALA A 373 -6.26 10.72 -16.01
CA ALA A 373 -6.16 10.80 -17.46
C ALA A 373 -4.72 10.62 -17.99
N SER A 374 -3.72 11.09 -17.23
CA SER A 374 -2.31 11.03 -17.63
C SER A 374 -1.65 9.66 -17.45
N HIS A 375 -2.26 8.75 -16.69
CA HIS A 375 -1.71 7.42 -16.44
C HIS A 375 -2.23 6.40 -17.46
N VAL A 376 -1.33 5.58 -17.98
CA VAL A 376 -1.66 4.58 -19.00
C VAL A 376 -1.93 3.22 -18.36
N GLY A 377 -2.90 2.49 -18.91
CA GLY A 377 -3.20 1.10 -18.53
C GLY A 377 -4.28 0.96 -17.44
N GLU A 378 -4.34 -0.22 -16.84
CA GLU A 378 -5.26 -0.52 -15.74
C GLU A 378 -4.83 0.23 -14.47
N GLN A 379 -5.79 0.90 -13.84
CA GLN A 379 -5.60 1.58 -12.56
C GLN A 379 -6.57 0.99 -11.54
N TYR A 380 -6.15 1.00 -10.28
CA TYR A 380 -6.93 0.47 -9.16
C TYR A 380 -6.93 1.47 -8.01
N ALA A 381 -8.06 1.67 -7.36
CA ALA A 381 -8.17 2.61 -6.25
C ALA A 381 -9.05 2.09 -5.13
N LEU A 382 -8.75 2.54 -3.91
CA LEU A 382 -9.61 2.34 -2.74
C LEU A 382 -10.90 3.19 -2.88
N PRO A 383 -12.05 2.74 -2.34
CA PRO A 383 -13.29 3.52 -2.35
C PRO A 383 -13.10 4.94 -1.78
N GLU A 384 -12.40 5.06 -0.66
CA GLU A 384 -12.13 6.34 0.01
C GLU A 384 -11.27 7.27 -0.87
N ALA A 385 -10.33 6.71 -1.64
CA ALA A 385 -9.53 7.46 -2.59
C ALA A 385 -10.38 8.02 -3.74
N ILE A 386 -11.37 7.24 -4.21
CA ILE A 386 -12.29 7.66 -5.27
C ILE A 386 -13.18 8.81 -4.79
N ASP A 387 -13.67 8.75 -3.56
CA ASP A 387 -14.48 9.81 -2.98
C ASP A 387 -13.68 11.10 -2.80
N LEU A 388 -12.43 11.01 -2.36
CA LEU A 388 -11.54 12.17 -2.29
C LEU A 388 -11.22 12.75 -3.68
N LEU A 389 -10.97 11.91 -4.70
CA LEU A 389 -10.77 12.38 -6.08
C LEU A 389 -11.98 13.15 -6.59
N ARG A 390 -13.19 12.64 -6.33
CA ARG A 390 -14.45 13.31 -6.69
C ARG A 390 -14.62 14.63 -5.94
N ALA A 391 -14.22 14.70 -4.66
CA ALA A 391 -14.26 15.92 -3.87
C ALA A 391 -13.29 16.98 -4.41
N VAL A 392 -12.05 16.59 -4.74
CA VAL A 392 -11.05 17.49 -5.32
C VAL A 392 -11.52 18.03 -6.67
N ARG A 393 -12.02 17.16 -7.56
CA ARG A 393 -12.54 17.59 -8.86
C ARG A 393 -13.67 18.61 -8.74
N ARG A 394 -14.60 18.42 -7.79
CA ARG A 394 -15.69 19.37 -7.52
C ARG A 394 -15.16 20.72 -7.02
N ALA A 395 -14.17 20.71 -6.12
CA ALA A 395 -13.54 21.94 -5.64
C ALA A 395 -12.83 22.71 -6.76
N SER A 396 -12.06 22.02 -7.62
CA SER A 396 -11.38 22.63 -8.76
C SER A 396 -12.34 23.17 -9.83
N ALA A 397 -13.53 22.56 -9.99
CA ALA A 397 -14.56 23.08 -10.89
C ALA A 397 -15.15 24.38 -10.33
N SER A 398 -15.44 24.43 -9.03
CA SER A 398 -15.97 25.62 -8.35
C SER A 398 -14.99 26.81 -8.38
N SER A 399 -13.69 26.57 -8.23
CA SER A 399 -12.69 27.65 -8.28
C SER A 399 -12.58 28.26 -9.67
N ARG A 400 -12.64 27.43 -10.72
CA ARG A 400 -12.62 27.88 -12.12
C ARG A 400 -13.86 28.69 -12.49
N SER A 401 -15.05 28.32 -12.00
CA SER A 401 -16.26 29.11 -12.24
C SER A 401 -16.21 30.46 -11.55
N SER A 402 -15.66 30.55 -10.33
CA SER A 402 -15.52 31.85 -9.64
C SER A 402 -14.46 32.76 -10.27
N GLU A 403 -13.40 32.19 -10.84
CA GLU A 403 -12.40 32.96 -11.59
C GLU A 403 -12.95 33.50 -12.93
N ASP A 404 -13.77 32.71 -13.64
CA ASP A 404 -14.39 33.13 -14.91
C ASP A 404 -15.47 34.22 -14.69
N ASP A 405 -16.28 34.12 -13.61
CA ASP A 405 -17.22 35.18 -13.23
C ASP A 405 -16.52 36.47 -12.74
N GLY A 406 -15.39 36.33 -12.04
CA GLY A 406 -14.57 37.46 -11.62
C GLY A 406 -13.87 38.17 -12.79
N ALA A 407 -13.43 37.41 -13.80
CA ALA A 407 -12.80 37.95 -15.01
C ALA A 407 -13.81 38.66 -15.91
N ARG A 408 -15.05 38.16 -16.03
CA ARG A 408 -16.14 38.83 -16.78
C ARG A 408 -16.64 40.11 -16.10
N SER A 409 -16.46 40.25 -14.80
CA SER A 409 -16.86 41.45 -14.04
C SER A 409 -15.81 42.57 -14.05
N ALA A 410 -14.64 42.34 -14.66
CA ALA A 410 -13.48 43.24 -14.67
C ALA A 410 -13.14 43.79 -16.07
N GLU A 411 -14.10 43.90 -16.99
CA GLU A 411 -13.96 44.76 -18.17
C GLU A 411 -14.10 46.24 -17.76
N PRO A 412 -13.15 47.12 -18.10
CA PRO A 412 -13.23 48.52 -17.70
C PRO A 412 -14.26 49.26 -18.56
N ALA A 413 -15.30 49.78 -17.92
CA ALA A 413 -16.15 50.80 -18.49
C ALA A 413 -15.33 52.09 -18.67
N GLY A 414 -14.89 52.37 -19.90
CA GLY A 414 -14.35 53.69 -20.25
C GLY A 414 -13.44 53.71 -21.47
N ALA A 415 -14.03 53.95 -22.64
CA ALA A 415 -13.43 54.76 -23.71
C ALA A 415 -14.46 55.02 -24.82
N SER A 416 -15.47 55.85 -24.52
CA SER A 416 -16.23 56.58 -25.54
C SER A 416 -15.90 58.06 -25.41
N ASP A 417 -14.86 58.52 -26.10
CA ASP A 417 -14.76 59.85 -26.72
C ASP A 417 -13.32 60.15 -27.14
N THR A 418 -13.11 60.33 -28.46
CA THR A 418 -12.53 61.53 -29.08
C THR A 418 -12.29 61.28 -30.56
N SER A 419 -13.29 61.67 -31.35
CA SER A 419 -13.12 62.02 -32.75
C SER A 419 -12.36 63.36 -32.85
N SER A 420 -11.62 63.51 -33.95
CA SER A 420 -11.14 64.77 -34.55
C SER A 420 -10.05 65.55 -33.83
N LEU A 421 -8.81 65.52 -34.36
CA LEU A 421 -8.15 66.68 -34.99
C LEU A 421 -6.67 66.40 -35.34
N GLN A 422 -6.30 66.90 -36.52
CA GLN A 422 -4.95 67.32 -36.96
C GLN A 422 -3.93 66.27 -37.43
N ARG A 423 -4.02 66.04 -38.75
CA ARG A 423 -2.86 66.17 -39.64
C ARG A 423 -2.13 67.49 -39.37
N ARG A 424 -0.85 67.44 -39.02
CA ARG A 424 0.23 68.24 -39.65
C ARG A 424 1.58 67.81 -39.10
N ALA A 425 2.41 67.33 -40.01
CA ALA A 425 3.83 67.20 -39.82
C ALA A 425 4.47 68.59 -39.65
N GLY A 426 5.42 68.64 -38.72
CA GLY A 426 6.41 69.68 -38.46
C GLY A 426 7.46 69.03 -37.58
#